data_AF-F4WAA4-F1
#
_entry.id   AF-F4WAA4-F1
#
_cell.length_a   1.000
_cell.length_b   1.000
_cell.length_c   1.000
_cell.angle_alpha   90.00
_cell.angle_beta   90.00
_cell.angle_gamma   90.00
#
_symmetry.space_group_name_H-M   'P 1'
#
loop_
_entity.id
_entity.type
_entity.pdbx_description
1 polymer ?
#
loop_
_entity_poly.entity_id
_entity_poly.type
_entity_poly.pdbx_seq_one_letter_code
_entity_poly.pdbx_strand_id
1 'polypeptide(L)'
;MRLSRALKEKRAHFRHDKIILLHDNARPHVAAPVKTYMEIHNWEVLPHPPYSLDIAPSDYHLFRSMTHGLSEQHFTSYEDTKNWIDNWIALKDEALKDEILPTRYPYATRKMGKSG
;
A
#
# COMPACT_ATOMS: atom_id res chain seq x y z
N MET A 1 -13.09 17.63 18.09
CA MET A 1 -13.76 16.64 17.22
C MET A 1 -12.95 15.35 17.20
N ARG A 2 -13.58 14.18 17.40
CA ARG A 2 -12.89 12.89 17.42
C ARG A 2 -12.50 12.49 15.99
N LEU A 3 -11.20 12.37 15.72
CA LEU A 3 -10.59 12.02 14.41
C LEU A 3 -11.21 10.77 13.75
N SER A 4 -11.72 9.84 14.57
CA SER A 4 -12.44 8.65 14.11
C SER A 4 -13.77 8.95 13.42
N ARG A 5 -14.42 10.09 13.73
CA ARG A 5 -15.65 10.54 13.06
C ARG A 5 -15.33 11.10 11.66
N ALA A 6 -14.29 11.91 11.55
CA ALA A 6 -13.83 12.46 10.25
C ALA A 6 -13.35 11.38 9.27
N LEU A 7 -12.70 10.31 9.76
CA LEU A 7 -12.27 9.17 8.93
C LEU A 7 -13.45 8.29 8.48
N LYS A 8 -14.48 8.12 9.33
CA LYS A 8 -15.74 7.46 8.95
C LYS A 8 -16.55 8.29 7.95
N GLU A 9 -16.55 9.62 8.10
CA GLU A 9 -17.18 10.56 7.17
C GLU A 9 -16.45 10.59 5.81
N LYS A 10 -15.10 10.58 5.79
CA LYS A 10 -14.34 10.40 4.54
C LYS A 10 -14.56 9.03 3.90
N ARG A 11 -14.80 7.97 4.71
CA ARG A 11 -15.20 6.64 4.20
C ARG A 11 -16.50 6.64 3.42
N ALA A 12 -17.50 7.37 3.90
CA ALA A 12 -18.77 7.54 3.20
C ALA A 12 -18.64 8.44 1.95
N HIS A 13 -17.56 9.22 1.84
CA HIS A 13 -17.23 10.06 0.68
C HIS A 13 -16.36 9.35 -0.37
N PHE A 14 -15.93 8.12 -0.14
CA PHE A 14 -15.26 7.29 -1.15
C PHE A 14 -16.28 6.83 -2.18
N ARG A 15 -16.67 7.78 -3.03
CA ARG A 15 -17.34 7.50 -4.29
C ARG A 15 -16.46 6.52 -5.06
N HIS A 16 -17.09 5.51 -5.65
CA HIS A 16 -16.45 4.44 -6.43
C HIS A 16 -15.66 4.91 -7.67
N ASP A 17 -15.50 6.22 -7.86
CA ASP A 17 -14.93 6.85 -9.06
C ASP A 17 -13.51 7.41 -8.87
N LYS A 18 -12.98 7.50 -7.63
CA LYS A 18 -11.67 8.11 -7.36
C LYS A 18 -10.67 7.12 -6.76
N ILE A 19 -9.57 6.90 -7.47
CA ILE A 19 -8.45 6.05 -7.01
C ILE A 19 -7.61 6.83 -6.00
N ILE A 20 -7.32 6.18 -4.86
CA ILE A 20 -6.38 6.67 -3.85
C ILE A 20 -5.16 5.77 -3.88
N LEU A 21 -3.99 6.35 -4.14
CA LEU A 21 -2.74 5.61 -4.29
C LEU A 21 -1.81 5.89 -3.11
N LEU A 22 -1.24 4.82 -2.54
CA LEU A 22 -0.20 4.89 -1.53
C LEU A 22 1.05 4.17 -2.08
N HIS A 23 2.14 4.91 -2.24
CA HIS A 23 3.44 4.39 -2.63
C HIS A 23 4.55 5.10 -1.83
N ASP A 24 5.76 4.57 -1.86
CA ASP A 24 6.91 5.18 -1.20
C ASP A 24 7.47 6.38 -1.97
N ASN A 25 8.46 7.08 -1.39
CA ASN A 25 9.08 8.25 -2.02
C ASN A 25 10.28 7.90 -2.92
N ALA A 26 10.34 6.69 -3.47
CA ALA A 26 11.41 6.30 -4.38
C ALA A 26 11.49 7.29 -5.56
N ARG A 27 12.72 7.58 -6.02
CA ARG A 27 12.96 8.59 -7.08
C ARG A 27 12.07 8.42 -8.32
N PRO A 28 11.80 7.19 -8.83
CA PRO A 28 10.88 7.00 -9.95
C PRO A 28 9.45 7.44 -9.63
N HIS A 29 8.96 7.20 -8.40
CA HIS A 29 7.57 7.48 -8.01
C HIS A 29 7.29 8.99 -7.81
N VAL A 30 8.31 9.76 -7.46
CA VAL A 30 8.19 11.22 -7.28
C VAL A 30 8.65 12.02 -8.50
N ALA A 31 9.06 11.34 -9.58
CA ALA A 31 9.48 11.96 -10.82
C ALA A 31 8.32 12.74 -11.47
N ALA A 32 8.66 13.83 -12.16
CA ALA A 32 7.65 14.71 -12.77
C ALA A 32 6.69 13.98 -13.73
N PRO A 33 7.15 13.09 -14.63
CA PRO A 33 6.24 12.38 -15.54
C PRO A 33 5.20 11.52 -14.82
N VAL A 34 5.60 10.91 -13.69
CA VAL A 34 4.73 10.05 -12.88
C VAL A 34 3.67 10.88 -12.16
N LYS A 35 4.06 12.04 -11.60
CA LYS A 35 3.11 12.98 -10.99
C LYS A 35 2.08 13.49 -12.00
N THR A 36 2.54 13.90 -13.18
CA THR A 36 1.64 14.34 -14.26
C THR A 36 0.68 13.24 -14.68
N TYR A 37 1.14 11.98 -14.77
CA TYR A 37 0.26 10.85 -15.08
C TYR A 37 -0.83 10.68 -14.00
N MET A 38 -0.47 10.71 -12.72
CA MET A 38 -1.42 10.60 -11.61
C MET A 38 -2.46 11.72 -11.62
N GLU A 39 -2.04 12.96 -11.92
CA GLU A 39 -2.93 14.12 -12.05
C GLU A 39 -3.92 13.96 -13.21
N ILE A 40 -3.46 13.54 -14.40
CA ILE A 40 -4.31 13.30 -15.58
C ILE A 40 -5.39 12.25 -15.29
N HIS A 41 -5.03 11.22 -14.52
CA HIS A 41 -5.96 10.14 -14.16
C HIS A 41 -6.78 10.44 -12.91
N ASN A 42 -6.63 11.63 -12.32
CA ASN A 42 -7.34 12.09 -11.12
C ASN A 42 -7.10 11.18 -9.90
N TRP A 43 -5.90 10.62 -9.78
CA TRP A 43 -5.51 9.77 -8.66
C TRP A 43 -5.07 10.63 -7.47
N GLU A 44 -5.61 10.36 -6.29
CA GLU A 44 -5.18 11.01 -5.05
C GLU A 44 -4.01 10.26 -4.43
N VAL A 45 -2.82 10.85 -4.48
CA VAL A 45 -1.62 10.28 -3.85
C VAL A 45 -1.60 10.63 -2.36
N LEU A 46 -1.58 9.61 -1.51
CA LEU A 46 -1.44 9.80 -0.07
C LEU A 46 0.01 10.16 0.29
N PRO A 47 0.22 11.09 1.23
CA PRO A 47 1.57 11.43 1.67
C PRO A 47 2.21 10.23 2.39
N HIS A 48 3.40 9.83 1.94
CA HIS A 48 4.20 8.79 2.57
C HIS A 48 5.44 9.43 3.25
N PRO A 49 5.70 9.19 4.54
CA PRO A 49 6.94 9.63 5.16
C PRO A 49 8.17 8.91 4.59
N PRO A 50 9.35 9.56 4.54
CA PRO A 50 10.60 8.88 4.24
C PRO A 50 10.83 7.67 5.18
N TYR A 51 11.35 6.57 4.62
CA TYR A 51 11.80 5.37 5.36
C TYR A 51 10.75 4.71 6.27
N SER A 52 9.48 4.66 5.85
CA SER A 52 8.38 4.16 6.68
C SER A 52 7.71 2.90 6.13
N LEU A 53 8.45 1.79 6.16
CA LEU A 53 7.98 0.46 5.78
C LEU A 53 6.80 -0.04 6.64
N ASP A 54 6.61 0.50 7.85
CA ASP A 54 5.49 0.17 8.75
C ASP A 54 4.16 0.79 8.32
N ILE A 55 4.20 1.73 7.36
CA ILE A 55 3.05 2.45 6.83
C ILE A 55 2.61 1.89 5.48
N ALA A 56 3.52 1.26 4.74
CA ALA A 56 3.23 0.64 3.44
C ALA A 56 2.56 -0.73 3.63
N PRO A 57 1.31 -0.92 3.18
CA PRO A 57 0.62 -2.20 3.31
C PRO A 57 1.28 -3.34 2.54
N SER A 58 1.91 -3.00 1.41
CA SER A 58 2.71 -3.94 0.62
C SER A 58 3.82 -4.56 1.46
N ASP A 59 4.55 -3.73 2.23
CA ASP A 59 5.73 -4.17 2.96
C ASP A 59 5.36 -4.89 4.25
N TYR A 60 4.41 -4.34 5.01
CA TYR A 60 4.02 -4.90 6.30
C TYR A 60 3.19 -6.19 6.18
N HIS A 61 2.34 -6.31 5.15
CA HIS A 61 1.35 -7.38 5.05
C HIS A 61 1.62 -8.31 3.88
N LEU A 62 1.61 -7.78 2.65
CA LEU A 62 1.73 -8.60 1.44
C LEU A 62 3.08 -9.33 1.37
N PHE A 63 4.19 -8.59 1.36
CA PHE A 63 5.53 -9.18 1.27
C PHE A 63 5.85 -10.00 2.51
N ARG A 64 5.41 -9.57 3.70
CA ARG A 64 5.59 -10.35 4.93
C ARG A 64 4.83 -11.69 4.91
N SER A 65 3.65 -11.76 4.28
CA SER A 65 2.94 -13.03 4.09
C SER A 65 3.65 -13.90 3.05
N MET A 66 4.20 -13.26 2.01
CA MET A 66 4.88 -13.93 0.91
C MET A 66 6.23 -14.55 1.31
N THR A 67 6.99 -13.93 2.23
CA THR A 67 8.31 -14.42 2.65
C THR A 67 8.29 -15.84 3.19
N HIS A 68 7.23 -16.24 3.91
CA HIS A 68 7.07 -17.61 4.38
C HIS A 68 6.87 -18.62 3.23
N GLY A 69 6.17 -18.22 2.18
CA GLY A 69 5.99 -19.07 1.00
C GLY A 69 7.26 -19.15 0.15
N LEU A 70 8.06 -18.09 0.14
CA LEU A 70 9.31 -18.00 -0.63
C LEU A 70 10.49 -18.72 0.02
N SER A 71 10.52 -18.87 1.34
CA SER A 71 11.70 -19.41 2.05
C SER A 71 12.06 -20.85 1.69
N GLU A 72 11.12 -21.61 1.13
CA GLU A 72 11.29 -23.02 0.76
C GLU A 72 11.44 -23.21 -0.76
N GLN A 73 11.44 -22.13 -1.55
CA GLN A 73 11.41 -22.21 -3.00
C GLN A 73 12.78 -21.99 -3.62
N HIS A 74 13.08 -22.82 -4.62
CA HIS A 74 14.25 -22.68 -5.49
C HIS A 74 13.77 -22.51 -6.92
N PHE A 75 13.88 -21.30 -7.45
CA PHE A 75 13.52 -21.01 -8.83
C PHE A 75 14.73 -21.22 -9.74
N THR A 76 14.53 -21.96 -10.83
CA THR A 76 15.59 -22.20 -11.84
C THR A 76 15.43 -21.33 -13.07
N SER A 77 14.27 -20.70 -13.24
CA SER A 77 13.97 -19.80 -14.33
C SER A 77 13.06 -18.64 -13.90
N TYR A 78 13.00 -17.63 -14.75
CA TYR A 78 12.02 -16.55 -14.63
C TYR A 78 10.58 -17.08 -14.68
N GLU A 79 10.32 -18.06 -15.55
CA GLU A 79 8.99 -18.65 -15.73
C GLU A 79 8.53 -19.37 -14.45
N ASP A 80 9.42 -20.10 -13.78
CA ASP A 80 9.14 -20.74 -12.49
C ASP A 80 8.75 -19.71 -11.43
N THR A 81 9.50 -18.60 -11.37
CA THR A 81 9.26 -17.50 -10.43
C THR A 81 7.91 -16.84 -10.70
N LYS A 82 7.63 -16.53 -11.96
CA LYS A 82 6.37 -15.91 -12.39
C LYS A 82 5.17 -16.81 -12.05
N ASN A 83 5.22 -18.09 -12.43
CA ASN A 83 4.13 -19.03 -12.19
C ASN A 83 3.86 -19.21 -10.69
N TRP A 84 4.91 -19.24 -9.86
CA TRP A 84 4.74 -19.31 -8.41
C TRP A 84 4.04 -18.07 -7.85
N ILE A 85 4.46 -16.86 -8.27
CA ILE A 85 3.84 -15.60 -7.84
C ILE A 85 2.37 -15.54 -8.27
N ASP A 86 2.08 -15.89 -9.52
CA ASP A 86 0.71 -15.88 -10.06
C ASP A 86 -0.21 -16.82 -9.25
N ASN A 87 0.26 -18.04 -8.97
CA ASN A 87 -0.47 -18.99 -8.14
C ASN A 87 -0.65 -18.52 -6.70
N TRP A 88 0.39 -17.93 -6.11
CA TRP A 88 0.33 -17.41 -4.73
C TRP A 88 -0.68 -16.27 -4.60
N ILE A 89 -0.71 -15.34 -5.57
CA ILE A 89 -1.67 -14.23 -5.60
C ILE A 89 -3.10 -14.78 -5.76
N ALA A 90 -3.31 -15.71 -6.69
CA ALA A 90 -4.63 -16.32 -6.92
C ALA A 90 -5.20 -17.03 -5.68
N LEU A 91 -4.33 -17.58 -4.81
CA LEU A 91 -4.74 -18.26 -3.57
C LEU A 91 -5.12 -17.30 -2.43
N LYS A 92 -4.83 -15.98 -2.54
CA LYS A 92 -4.95 -15.01 -1.42
C LYS A 92 -6.14 -14.04 -1.55
N ASP A 93 -7.13 -14.36 -2.39
CA ASP A 93 -8.09 -13.40 -2.93
C ASP A 93 -9.01 -12.68 -1.90
N GLU A 94 -9.17 -13.18 -0.67
CA GLU A 94 -10.05 -12.54 0.34
C GLU A 94 -9.33 -11.93 1.56
N ALA A 95 -8.23 -12.54 2.03
CA ALA A 95 -7.61 -12.12 3.30
C ALA A 95 -6.79 -10.81 3.22
N LEU A 96 -6.39 -10.38 2.02
CA LEU A 96 -5.59 -9.17 1.81
C LEU A 96 -6.42 -7.89 1.76
N LYS A 97 -7.71 -7.96 1.41
CA LYS A 97 -8.54 -6.79 1.09
C LYS A 97 -9.05 -6.04 2.35
N ASP A 98 -9.27 -6.75 3.45
CA ASP A 98 -10.06 -6.21 4.57
C ASP A 98 -9.24 -5.57 5.71
N GLU A 99 -7.93 -5.85 5.84
CA GLU A 99 -7.20 -5.58 7.08
C GLU A 99 -6.37 -4.28 7.08
N ILE A 100 -6.23 -3.62 5.93
CA ILE A 100 -5.04 -2.78 5.68
C ILE A 100 -5.14 -1.34 6.21
N LEU A 101 -6.33 -0.72 6.29
CA LEU A 101 -6.43 0.73 6.51
C LEU A 101 -6.83 1.22 7.92
N PRO A 102 -7.74 0.58 8.69
CA PRO A 102 -8.29 1.24 9.88
C PRO A 102 -7.43 1.09 11.15
N THR A 103 -6.57 0.07 11.26
CA THR A 103 -5.92 -0.28 12.53
C THR A 103 -4.64 0.51 12.82
N ARG A 104 -3.92 0.98 11.78
CA ARG A 104 -2.58 1.58 11.96
C ARG A 104 -2.40 3.03 11.48
N TYR A 105 -3.38 3.61 10.80
CA TYR A 105 -3.38 5.05 10.47
C TYR A 105 -3.14 5.97 11.69
N PRO A 106 -3.67 5.69 12.90
CA PRO A 106 -3.40 6.48 14.09
C PRO A 106 -1.94 6.41 14.61
N TYR A 107 -1.16 5.41 14.20
CA TYR A 107 0.26 5.28 14.53
C TYR A 107 1.13 6.03 13.53
N ALA A 108 0.78 5.96 12.24
CA ALA A 108 1.41 6.73 11.17
C ALA A 108 1.34 8.24 11.44
N THR A 109 0.16 8.77 11.78
CA THR A 109 -0.02 10.20 12.07
C THR A 109 0.71 10.67 13.34
N ARG A 110 0.92 9.79 14.32
CA ARG A 110 1.68 10.10 15.54
C ARG A 110 3.19 10.23 15.27
N LYS A 111 3.72 9.52 14.27
CA LYS A 111 5.11 9.68 13.81
C LYS A 111 5.28 10.91 12.91
N MET A 112 4.30 11.21 12.07
CA MET A 112 4.28 12.41 11.20
C MET A 112 4.24 13.74 11.98
N GLY A 113 3.80 13.74 13.24
CA GLY A 113 3.72 14.93 14.09
C GLY A 113 4.88 15.13 15.07
N LYS A 114 5.98 14.37 14.97
CA LYS A 114 7.13 14.42 15.89
C LYS A 114 8.47 14.69 15.22
N SER A 115 8.48 15.48 14.15
CA SER A 115 9.70 16.17 13.69
C SER A 115 9.63 17.62 14.17
N GLY A 116 10.12 17.85 15.39
CA GLY A 116 10.50 19.15 15.92
C GLY A 116 12.00 19.16 16.16
#